data_AF-A0A9Q1CKP2-F1
#
_entry.id   AF-A0A9Q1CKP2-F1
#
_cell.length_a   1.000
_cell.length_b   1.000
_cell.length_c   1.000
_cell.angle_alpha   90.00
_cell.angle_beta   90.00
_cell.angle_gamma   90.00
#
_symmetry.space_group_name_H-M   'P 1'
#
loop_
_entity.id
_entity.type
_entity.pdbx_description
1 polymer ?
#
loop_
_entity_poly.entity_id
_entity_poly.type
_entity_poly.pdbx_seq_one_letter_code
_entity_poly.pdbx_strand_id
1 'polypeptide(L)'
;MGWLRFLFTVALYSNASAKYFDAGTSEPIFETEYGIMVGKQFGDSDVFLGVPFAKPPVADLRFKDPEPLEKDKKVRIETKTNKPKCMQNYNKKDGSAQVGDEDCLYLNIYKPSNTNHEDSLPVLIFFPGGNFLTGGCQNEMYDATILAPDINAIVVCANYRLGKF
;
A
#
# COMPACT_ATOMS: atom_id res chain seq x y z
N MET A 1 -57.45 44.86 0.52
CA MET A 1 -56.86 43.52 0.60
C MET A 1 -55.36 43.67 0.80
N GLY A 2 -54.91 43.86 2.05
CA GLY A 2 -53.49 43.93 2.41
C GLY A 2 -53.11 42.68 3.19
N TRP A 3 -52.17 41.90 2.68
CA TRP A 3 -51.65 40.71 3.33
C TRP A 3 -50.23 40.96 3.85
N LEU A 4 -50.02 40.49 5.08
CA LEU A 4 -48.77 40.37 5.83
C LEU A 4 -47.58 39.95 4.97
N ARG A 5 -46.37 40.36 5.42
CA ARG A 5 -45.26 39.42 5.61
C ARG A 5 -44.29 39.91 6.69
N PHE A 6 -44.20 39.10 7.73
CA PHE A 6 -43.25 39.18 8.84
C PHE A 6 -41.85 38.77 8.40
N LEU A 7 -40.87 39.40 9.05
CA LEU A 7 -39.42 39.12 9.06
C LEU A 7 -39.10 37.70 9.53
N PHE A 8 -37.97 37.14 9.10
CA PHE A 8 -36.98 36.47 9.96
C PHE A 8 -35.72 36.14 9.14
N THR A 9 -34.70 36.99 9.27
CA THR A 9 -33.34 36.67 8.82
C THR A 9 -32.66 35.91 9.96
N VAL A 10 -32.42 34.62 9.78
CA VAL A 10 -31.62 33.82 10.73
C VAL A 10 -30.14 34.05 10.41
N ALA A 11 -29.44 34.75 11.30
CA ALA A 11 -27.99 34.81 11.29
C ALA A 11 -27.45 33.62 12.10
N LEU A 12 -26.88 32.62 11.41
CA LEU A 12 -26.08 31.57 12.06
C LEU A 12 -24.61 32.01 12.04
N TYR A 13 -24.14 32.50 13.19
CA TYR A 13 -22.72 32.56 13.49
C TYR A 13 -22.29 31.16 13.95
N SER A 14 -21.61 30.40 13.10
CA SER A 14 -20.77 29.30 13.55
C SER A 14 -19.32 29.57 13.13
N ASN A 15 -18.53 30.13 14.05
CA ASN A 15 -17.07 30.02 13.97
C ASN A 15 -16.68 28.61 14.45
N ALA A 16 -17.08 27.59 13.68
CA ALA A 16 -16.36 26.34 13.71
C ALA A 16 -15.08 26.60 12.92
N SER A 17 -13.99 26.91 13.63
CA SER A 17 -12.66 26.79 13.04
C SER A 17 -12.48 25.30 12.75
N ALA A 18 -12.83 24.89 11.53
CA ALA A 18 -12.29 23.67 10.98
C ALA A 18 -10.78 23.80 11.15
N LYS A 19 -10.19 22.99 12.01
CA LYS A 19 -8.75 22.77 11.97
C LYS A 19 -8.50 22.22 10.59
N TYR A 20 -8.13 23.09 9.65
CA TYR A 20 -7.47 22.69 8.43
C TYR A 20 -6.24 21.95 8.93
N PHE A 21 -6.26 20.63 8.77
CA PHE A 21 -5.05 19.83 8.89
C PHE A 21 -4.14 20.40 7.81
N ASP A 22 -3.12 21.14 8.22
CA ASP A 22 -2.07 21.56 7.31
C ASP A 22 -1.36 20.27 6.89
N ALA A 23 -1.81 19.72 5.76
CA ALA A 23 -1.11 18.64 5.09
C ALA A 23 0.22 19.22 4.65
N GLY A 24 1.22 19.14 5.52
CA GLY A 24 2.62 19.34 5.14
C GLY A 24 2.87 18.47 3.92
N THR A 25 2.97 19.11 2.76
CA THR A 25 2.90 18.52 1.42
C THR A 25 4.24 17.90 1.02
N SER A 26 4.80 17.06 1.87
CA SER A 26 5.93 16.21 1.48
C SER A 26 5.44 14.77 1.39
N GLU A 27 5.47 14.21 0.18
CA GLU A 27 5.22 12.79 -0.02
C GLU A 27 6.19 11.97 0.84
N PRO A 28 5.73 10.91 1.53
CA PRO A 28 6.63 10.10 2.34
C PRO A 28 7.65 9.42 1.43
N ILE A 29 8.92 9.57 1.77
CA ILE A 29 10.06 9.06 1.01
C ILE A 29 10.89 8.14 1.90
N PHE A 30 11.43 7.07 1.32
CA PHE A 30 12.39 6.18 1.95
C PHE A 30 13.52 5.85 0.97
N GLU A 31 14.77 6.01 1.39
CA GLU A 31 15.96 5.71 0.59
C GLU A 31 16.54 4.33 0.91
N THR A 32 16.87 3.58 -0.13
CA THR A 32 17.53 2.26 -0.03
C THR A 32 18.77 2.20 -0.92
N GLU A 33 19.52 1.10 -0.83
CA GLU A 33 20.53 0.77 -1.84
C GLU A 33 19.97 0.48 -3.23
N TYR A 34 18.66 0.25 -3.35
CA TYR A 34 17.95 -0.08 -4.60
C TYR A 34 17.15 1.10 -5.18
N GLY A 35 17.13 2.25 -4.51
CA GLY A 35 16.44 3.46 -4.98
C GLY A 35 15.68 4.21 -3.91
N ILE A 36 15.05 5.30 -4.35
CA ILE A 36 14.22 6.22 -3.58
C ILE A 36 12.76 5.82 -3.77
N MET A 37 12.13 5.29 -2.73
CA MET A 37 10.73 4.87 -2.74
C MET A 37 9.84 6.06 -2.37
N VAL A 38 8.77 6.26 -3.14
CA VAL A 38 7.86 7.40 -2.98
C VAL A 38 6.47 6.87 -2.67
N GLY A 39 6.05 7.04 -1.43
CA GLY A 39 4.74 6.62 -0.95
C GLY A 39 3.69 7.71 -1.08
N LYS A 40 2.57 7.49 -0.41
CA LYS A 40 1.51 8.46 -0.17
C LYS A 40 1.11 8.40 1.29
N GLN A 41 0.64 9.51 1.83
CA GLN A 41 0.02 9.51 3.15
C GLN A 41 -1.46 9.18 3.03
N PHE A 42 -1.99 8.41 3.97
CA PHE A 42 -3.42 8.15 4.14
C PHE A 42 -3.75 8.18 5.64
N GLY A 43 -4.48 9.21 6.08
CA GLY A 43 -4.74 9.41 7.50
C GLY A 43 -3.42 9.47 8.29
N ASP A 44 -3.34 8.66 9.35
CA ASP A 44 -2.16 8.57 10.23
C ASP A 44 -1.12 7.54 9.75
N SER A 45 -1.15 7.16 8.46
CA SER A 45 -0.23 6.19 7.86
C SER A 45 0.52 6.78 6.66
N ASP A 46 1.82 6.51 6.61
CA ASP A 46 2.58 6.57 5.37
C ASP A 46 2.54 5.20 4.67
N VAL A 47 2.15 5.18 3.40
CA VAL A 47 1.81 3.97 2.66
C VAL A 47 2.68 3.86 1.40
N PHE A 48 3.35 2.73 1.24
CA PHE A 48 4.17 2.39 0.07
C PHE A 48 3.63 1.10 -0.55
N LEU A 49 2.89 1.22 -1.65
CA LEU A 49 2.29 0.09 -2.36
C LEU A 49 3.12 -0.25 -3.59
N GLY A 50 3.45 -1.54 -3.75
CA GLY A 50 4.20 -1.99 -4.91
C GLY A 50 5.71 -1.75 -4.85
N VAL A 51 6.32 -1.84 -3.67
CA VAL A 51 7.78 -1.75 -3.50
C VAL A 51 8.43 -3.02 -4.06
N PRO A 52 9.28 -2.96 -5.10
CA PRO A 52 9.90 -4.16 -5.66
C PRO A 52 10.94 -4.72 -4.67
N PHE A 53 11.03 -6.04 -4.55
CA PHE A 53 12.05 -6.69 -3.72
C PHE A 53 12.92 -7.70 -4.47
N ALA A 54 12.59 -8.01 -5.72
CA ALA A 54 13.34 -8.92 -6.58
C ALA A 54 13.13 -8.56 -8.05
N LYS A 55 14.02 -9.04 -8.93
CA LYS A 55 13.82 -8.95 -10.38
C LYS A 55 12.53 -9.68 -10.78
N PRO A 56 11.82 -9.21 -11.83
CA PRO A 56 10.66 -9.92 -12.37
C PRO A 56 11.02 -11.38 -12.72
N PRO A 57 10.37 -12.40 -12.14
CA PRO A 57 10.69 -13.81 -12.36
C PRO A 57 10.10 -14.34 -13.68
N VAL A 58 10.31 -13.58 -14.77
CA VAL A 58 9.78 -13.87 -16.11
C VAL A 58 10.83 -14.53 -16.99
N ALA A 59 10.39 -15.16 -18.08
CA ALA A 59 11.26 -15.80 -19.07
C ALA A 59 12.30 -16.72 -18.41
N ASP A 60 13.60 -16.46 -18.59
CA ASP A 60 14.69 -17.28 -18.07
C ASP A 60 14.81 -17.27 -16.54
N LEU A 61 14.12 -16.36 -15.85
CA LEU A 61 14.04 -16.31 -14.39
C LEU A 61 12.83 -17.08 -13.84
N ARG A 62 11.93 -17.56 -14.71
CA ARG A 62 10.79 -18.38 -14.30
C ARG A 62 11.31 -19.67 -13.64
N PHE A 63 10.71 -20.04 -12.52
CA PHE A 63 11.07 -21.22 -11.71
C PHE A 63 12.46 -21.21 -11.06
N LYS A 64 13.26 -20.15 -11.23
CA LYS A 64 14.51 -19.96 -10.47
C LYS A 64 14.24 -19.29 -9.14
N ASP A 65 15.20 -19.33 -8.22
CA ASP A 65 15.13 -18.51 -7.01
C ASP A 65 15.05 -17.01 -7.38
N PRO A 66 14.38 -16.17 -6.57
CA PRO A 66 14.29 -14.74 -6.84
C PRO A 66 15.68 -14.11 -6.88
N GLU A 67 15.97 -13.36 -7.95
CA GLU A 67 17.22 -12.61 -8.05
C GLU A 67 17.07 -11.21 -7.42
N PRO A 68 18.10 -10.70 -6.73
CA PRO A 68 18.08 -9.36 -6.16
C PRO A 68 17.97 -8.29 -7.25
N LEU A 69 17.36 -7.16 -6.91
CA LEU A 69 17.32 -5.98 -7.77
C LEU A 69 18.74 -5.45 -8.04
N GLU A 70 18.88 -4.74 -9.17
CA GLU A 70 20.08 -3.95 -9.42
C GLU A 70 20.16 -2.80 -8.41
N LYS A 71 21.36 -2.59 -7.84
CA LYS A 71 21.58 -1.52 -6.88
C LYS A 71 21.73 -0.20 -7.61
N ASP A 72 20.72 0.65 -7.52
CA ASP A 72 20.78 2.03 -7.98
C ASP A 72 20.14 2.96 -6.95
N LYS A 73 20.97 3.64 -6.14
CA LYS A 73 20.47 4.60 -5.14
C LYS A 73 19.76 5.81 -5.74
N LYS A 74 19.93 6.07 -7.04
CA LYS A 74 19.40 7.27 -7.71
C LYS A 74 18.06 7.05 -8.38
N VAL A 75 17.66 5.79 -8.61
CA VAL A 75 16.35 5.51 -9.23
C VAL A 75 15.23 5.94 -8.27
N ARG A 76 14.26 6.69 -8.79
CA ARG A 76 13.05 7.07 -8.05
C ARG A 76 11.92 6.15 -8.47
N ILE A 77 11.28 5.48 -7.51
CA ILE A 77 10.23 4.48 -7.75
C ILE A 77 8.95 4.94 -7.06
N GLU A 78 7.90 5.15 -7.87
CA GLU A 78 6.58 5.53 -7.38
C GLU A 78 5.85 4.31 -6.84
N THR A 79 5.65 4.27 -5.52
CA THR A 79 5.04 3.17 -4.77
C THR A 79 3.71 3.61 -4.18
N LYS A 80 2.80 4.13 -5.02
CA LYS A 80 1.53 4.73 -4.60
C LYS A 80 0.31 3.86 -4.92
N THR A 81 0.51 2.80 -5.70
CA THR A 81 -0.53 1.93 -6.23
C THR A 81 -0.15 0.46 -6.07
N ASN A 82 -1.12 -0.38 -5.75
CA ASN A 82 -0.91 -1.81 -5.70
C ASN A 82 -0.38 -2.37 -7.03
N LYS A 83 0.53 -3.33 -6.91
CA LYS A 83 0.99 -4.16 -8.04
C LYS A 83 0.13 -5.42 -8.16
N PRO A 84 0.12 -6.08 -9.33
CA PRO A 84 -0.65 -7.30 -9.51
C PRO A 84 -0.27 -8.40 -8.50
N LYS A 85 -1.24 -9.26 -8.18
CA LYS A 85 -0.95 -10.55 -7.53
C LYS A 85 -0.13 -11.43 -8.47
N CYS A 86 0.61 -12.38 -7.90
CA CYS A 86 1.27 -13.41 -8.69
C CYS A 86 0.27 -14.28 -9.47
N MET A 87 0.70 -14.77 -10.64
CA MET A 87 -0.08 -15.68 -11.48
C MET A 87 -0.68 -16.83 -10.66
N GLN A 88 -1.99 -16.99 -10.75
CA GLN A 88 -2.74 -18.02 -10.03
C GLN A 88 -4.02 -18.39 -10.77
N ASN A 89 -4.57 -19.57 -10.45
CA ASN A 89 -5.86 -20.00 -10.99
C ASN A 89 -6.98 -19.40 -10.12
N TYR A 90 -7.88 -18.64 -10.74
CA TYR A 90 -9.04 -18.08 -10.05
C TYR A 90 -10.03 -19.19 -9.67
N ASN A 91 -10.33 -20.11 -10.59
CA ASN A 91 -11.15 -21.27 -10.29
C ASN A 91 -10.28 -22.43 -9.77
N LYS A 92 -10.36 -22.69 -8.47
CA LYS A 92 -9.58 -23.74 -7.81
C LYS A 92 -9.99 -25.17 -8.19
N LYS A 93 -11.22 -25.38 -8.68
CA LYS A 93 -11.76 -26.73 -8.95
C LYS A 93 -11.26 -27.33 -10.25
N ASP A 94 -11.14 -26.53 -11.30
CA ASP A 94 -10.75 -26.96 -12.64
C ASP A 94 -9.51 -26.23 -13.18
N GLY A 95 -8.95 -25.28 -12.42
CA GLY A 95 -7.79 -24.49 -12.83
C GLY A 95 -8.09 -23.45 -13.91
N SER A 96 -9.36 -23.25 -14.28
CA SER A 96 -9.76 -22.26 -15.27
C SER A 96 -9.64 -20.82 -14.75
N ALA A 97 -9.54 -19.87 -15.67
CA ALA A 97 -9.37 -18.44 -15.41
C ALA A 97 -8.08 -18.09 -14.64
N GLN A 98 -6.96 -18.09 -15.35
CA GLN A 98 -5.69 -17.61 -14.81
C GLN A 98 -5.72 -16.09 -14.65
N VAL A 99 -5.29 -15.58 -13.49
CA VAL A 99 -5.27 -14.16 -13.15
C VAL A 99 -3.93 -13.78 -12.51
N GLY A 100 -3.60 -12.50 -12.53
CA GLY A 100 -2.35 -11.96 -11.97
C GLY A 100 -1.32 -11.62 -13.05
N ASP A 101 -0.08 -11.44 -12.61
CA ASP A 101 1.10 -11.25 -13.45
C ASP A 101 2.28 -12.11 -12.90
N GLU A 102 3.26 -12.44 -13.72
CA GLU A 102 4.52 -13.06 -13.26
C GLU A 102 5.47 -12.02 -12.67
N ASP A 103 5.43 -10.78 -13.18
CA ASP A 103 6.05 -9.64 -12.52
C ASP A 103 5.20 -9.22 -11.32
N CYS A 104 5.42 -9.90 -10.18
CA CYS A 104 4.56 -9.81 -9.00
C CYS A 104 5.30 -9.73 -7.66
N LEU A 105 6.64 -9.76 -7.66
CA LEU A 105 7.47 -9.76 -6.44
C LEU A 105 7.59 -8.36 -5.85
N TYR A 106 6.49 -7.91 -5.26
CA TYR A 106 6.33 -6.61 -4.63
C TYR A 106 5.83 -6.72 -3.19
N LEU A 107 6.17 -5.70 -2.39
CA LEU A 107 5.69 -5.48 -1.04
C LEU A 107 4.68 -4.32 -1.00
N ASN A 108 3.77 -4.39 -0.05
CA ASN A 108 3.02 -3.24 0.43
C ASN A 108 3.46 -2.95 1.87
N ILE A 109 3.84 -1.71 2.16
CA ILE A 109 4.39 -1.29 3.46
C ILE A 109 3.52 -0.16 4.01
N TYR A 110 3.17 -0.27 5.29
CA TYR A 110 2.36 0.68 6.04
C TYR A 110 3.12 1.03 7.32
N LYS A 111 3.33 2.31 7.61
CA LYS A 111 3.94 2.77 8.86
C LYS A 111 3.15 3.94 9.45
N PRO A 112 3.17 4.16 10.77
CA PRO A 112 2.58 5.36 11.36
C PRO A 112 3.28 6.63 10.82
N SER A 113 2.52 7.63 10.40
CA SER A 113 3.06 8.87 9.81
C SER A 113 3.70 9.82 10.83
N ASN A 114 3.40 9.64 12.11
CA ASN A 114 3.97 10.40 13.23
C ASN A 114 5.32 9.85 13.73
N THR A 115 6.00 9.02 12.92
CA THR A 115 7.27 8.38 13.28
C THR A 115 8.39 8.75 12.30
N ASN A 116 9.63 8.73 12.78
CA ASN A 116 10.83 9.06 12.03
C ASN A 116 11.85 7.90 12.06
N HIS A 117 12.98 8.06 11.38
CA HIS A 117 14.00 7.00 11.23
C HIS A 117 14.72 6.60 12.52
N GLU A 118 14.67 7.44 13.56
CA GLU A 118 15.24 7.12 14.87
C GLU A 118 14.29 6.28 15.73
N ASP A 119 13.01 6.21 15.37
CA ASP A 119 12.03 5.40 16.08
C ASP A 119 12.22 3.91 15.74
N SER A 120 12.55 3.11 16.76
CA SER A 120 12.66 1.66 16.62
C SER A 120 11.29 0.99 16.74
N LEU A 121 10.58 0.88 15.62
CA LEU A 121 9.27 0.23 15.56
C LEU A 121 9.38 -1.28 15.32
N PRO A 122 8.48 -2.10 15.90
CA PRO A 122 8.37 -3.50 15.53
C PRO A 122 7.89 -3.64 14.07
N VAL A 123 8.32 -4.73 13.41
CA VAL A 123 7.93 -5.03 12.02
C VAL A 123 7.12 -6.32 11.97
N LEU A 124 5.91 -6.23 11.44
CA LEU A 124 5.01 -7.36 11.20
C LEU A 124 4.98 -7.67 9.71
N ILE A 125 5.47 -8.85 9.34
CA ILE A 125 5.48 -9.30 7.95
C ILE A 125 4.36 -10.32 7.75
N PHE A 126 3.41 -9.99 6.89
CA PHE A 126 2.27 -10.81 6.53
C PHE A 126 2.46 -11.44 5.15
N PHE A 127 2.29 -12.75 5.08
CA PHE A 127 2.23 -13.51 3.84
C PHE A 127 0.79 -13.95 3.59
N PRO A 128 0.15 -13.52 2.49
CA PRO A 128 -1.20 -13.95 2.17
C PRO A 128 -1.32 -15.48 2.16
N GLY A 129 -2.32 -16.01 2.86
CA GLY A 129 -2.66 -17.43 2.81
C GLY A 129 -3.28 -17.84 1.47
N GLY A 130 -3.76 -19.08 1.40
CA GLY A 130 -4.43 -19.63 0.21
C GLY A 130 -3.76 -20.87 -0.36
N ASN A 131 -3.23 -21.72 0.52
CA ASN A 131 -2.68 -23.05 0.23
C ASN A 131 -1.58 -23.06 -0.84
N PHE A 132 -0.77 -22.00 -0.91
CA PHE A 132 0.24 -21.81 -1.96
C PHE A 132 -0.33 -21.75 -3.38
N LEU A 133 -1.66 -21.62 -3.55
CA LEU A 133 -2.33 -21.61 -4.86
C LEU A 133 -2.94 -20.26 -5.20
N THR A 134 -3.35 -19.48 -4.20
CA THR A 134 -4.00 -18.17 -4.38
C THR A 134 -3.57 -17.22 -3.28
N GLY A 135 -3.71 -15.92 -3.50
CA GLY A 135 -3.36 -14.89 -2.52
C GLY A 135 -2.76 -13.66 -3.20
N GLY A 136 -2.69 -12.54 -2.48
CA GLY A 136 -1.99 -11.35 -2.96
C GLY A 136 -2.32 -10.10 -2.15
N CYS A 137 -1.32 -9.24 -1.99
CA CYS A 137 -1.34 -8.07 -1.10
C CYS A 137 -2.22 -6.91 -1.59
N GLN A 138 -2.64 -6.93 -2.86
CA GLN A 138 -3.62 -5.97 -3.40
C GLN A 138 -5.06 -6.23 -2.91
N ASN A 139 -5.30 -7.28 -2.12
CA ASN A 139 -6.61 -7.53 -1.53
C ASN A 139 -6.85 -6.55 -0.37
N GLU A 140 -7.97 -5.82 -0.41
CA GLU A 140 -8.36 -4.82 0.59
C GLU A 140 -8.44 -5.38 2.03
N MET A 141 -8.68 -6.68 2.18
CA MET A 141 -8.65 -7.33 3.51
C MET A 141 -7.27 -7.29 4.20
N TYR A 142 -6.20 -7.02 3.44
CA TYR A 142 -4.84 -6.91 3.97
C TYR A 142 -4.35 -5.45 4.05
N ASP A 143 -5.24 -4.49 3.82
CA ASP A 143 -4.91 -3.08 4.00
C ASP A 143 -4.65 -2.80 5.49
N ALA A 144 -3.42 -2.41 5.80
CA ALA A 144 -2.97 -2.15 7.16
C ALA A 144 -2.87 -0.66 7.49
N THR A 145 -3.54 0.20 6.72
CA THR A 145 -3.50 1.66 6.90
C THR A 145 -4.10 2.10 8.24
N ILE A 146 -5.05 1.33 8.78
CA ILE A 146 -5.59 1.54 10.13
C ILE A 146 -4.74 0.80 11.16
N LEU A 147 -4.36 -0.45 10.88
CA LEU A 147 -3.65 -1.29 11.84
C LEU A 147 -2.29 -0.72 12.24
N ALA A 148 -1.46 -0.31 11.27
CA ALA A 148 -0.09 0.16 11.51
C ALA A 148 -0.01 1.27 12.59
N PRO A 149 -0.78 2.36 12.52
CA PRO A 149 -0.81 3.39 13.57
C PRO A 149 -1.43 2.89 14.88
N ASP A 150 -2.47 2.06 14.83
CA ASP A 150 -3.17 1.56 16.03
C ASP A 150 -2.27 0.76 16.97
N ILE A 151 -1.38 -0.07 16.40
CA ILE A 151 -0.43 -0.89 17.16
C ILE A 151 0.98 -0.31 17.18
N ASN A 152 1.17 0.89 16.61
CA ASN A 152 2.45 1.57 16.46
C ASN A 152 3.56 0.64 15.90
N ALA A 153 3.29 0.03 14.74
CA ALA A 153 4.20 -0.92 14.09
C ALA A 153 4.27 -0.70 12.58
N ILE A 154 5.38 -1.12 11.97
CA ILE A 154 5.49 -1.24 10.52
C ILE A 154 4.82 -2.55 10.12
N VAL A 155 3.86 -2.49 9.20
CA VAL A 155 3.21 -3.68 8.64
C VAL A 155 3.63 -3.83 7.18
N VAL A 156 4.08 -5.01 6.82
CA VAL A 156 4.53 -5.36 5.47
C VAL A 156 3.69 -6.53 4.97
N CYS A 157 3.03 -6.39 3.82
CA CYS A 157 2.48 -7.53 3.09
C CYS A 157 3.41 -7.89 1.93
N ALA A 158 3.78 -9.17 1.81
CA ALA A 158 4.67 -9.64 0.75
C ALA A 158 3.95 -10.59 -0.23
N ASN A 159 3.97 -10.24 -1.52
CA ASN A 159 3.62 -11.21 -2.56
C ASN A 159 4.72 -12.26 -2.71
N TYR A 160 4.33 -13.50 -3.01
CA TYR A 160 5.23 -14.59 -3.34
C TYR A 160 4.61 -15.42 -4.47
N ARG A 161 5.45 -16.12 -5.25
CA ARG A 161 4.97 -16.96 -6.37
C ARG A 161 4.12 -18.12 -5.85
N LEU A 162 3.15 -18.52 -6.66
CA LEU A 162 2.10 -19.46 -6.29
C LEU A 162 1.96 -20.56 -7.33
N GLY A 163 1.42 -21.70 -6.90
CA GLY A 163 1.17 -22.85 -7.75
C GLY A 163 2.48 -23.34 -8.38
N LYS A 164 2.50 -23.36 -9.70
CA LYS A 164 3.64 -23.88 -10.48
C LYS A 164 4.74 -22.84 -10.74
N PHE A 165 4.51 -21.55 -10.45
CA PHE A 165 5.36 -20.43 -10.87
C PHE A 165 6.55 -20.19 -9.94
#